data_AF-A0A1G1DZF2-F1
#
_entry.id   AF-A0A1G1DZF2-F1
#
_cell.length_a   1.000
_cell.length_b   1.000
_cell.length_c   1.000
_cell.angle_alpha   90.00
_cell.angle_beta   90.00
_cell.angle_gamma   90.00
#
_symmetry.space_group_name_H-M   'P 1'
#
loop_
_entity.id
_entity.type
_entity.pdbx_description
1 polymer ?
#
loop_
_entity_poly.entity_id
_entity_poly.type
_entity_poly.pdbx_seq_one_letter_code
_entity_poly.pdbx_strand_id
1 'polypeptide(L)' 'MKTRNGNDKKREAPIKKCKLSTSKDVYDLLYKRIRKLDREHFFVIPLTAKNHVIGINLVSMGSLTSSVVHTMIST' A
#
# COMPACT_ATOMS: atom_id res chain seq x y z
N MET A 1 16.30 -14.58 45.72
CA MET A 1 17.39 -14.03 44.88
C MET A 1 17.49 -14.88 43.62
N LYS A 2 17.57 -14.21 42.46
CA LYS A 2 17.63 -14.75 41.07
C LYS A 2 16.30 -15.26 40.50
N THR A 3 15.90 -15.00 39.26
CA THR A 3 15.95 -13.84 38.34
C THR A 3 15.15 -14.27 37.12
N ARG A 4 14.29 -13.36 36.61
CA ARG A 4 13.99 -13.06 35.20
C ARG A 4 13.85 -14.21 34.18
N ASN A 5 12.71 -14.20 33.48
CA ASN A 5 12.60 -14.07 32.01
C ASN A 5 11.24 -14.68 31.60
N GLY A 6 10.23 -13.91 31.19
CA GLY A 6 10.31 -12.95 30.10
C GLY A 6 10.24 -13.73 28.79
N ASN A 7 9.04 -14.15 28.39
CA ASN A 7 8.75 -14.65 27.05
C ASN A 7 7.25 -14.46 26.75
N ASP A 8 6.83 -13.20 26.80
CA ASP A 8 5.66 -12.72 26.07
C ASP A 8 5.97 -12.90 24.58
N LYS A 9 5.72 -14.10 24.05
CA LYS A 9 5.61 -14.34 22.62
C LYS A 9 4.37 -13.58 22.12
N LYS A 10 4.49 -12.26 22.00
CA LYS A 10 3.55 -11.40 21.30
C LYS A 10 3.65 -11.82 19.84
N ARG A 11 2.84 -12.82 19.49
CA ARG A 11 2.64 -13.28 18.11
C ARG A 11 2.24 -12.04 17.33
N GLU A 12 3.18 -11.46 16.62
CA GLU A 12 2.90 -10.41 15.65
C GLU A 12 1.94 -11.04 14.66
N ALA A 13 0.66 -10.66 14.78
CA ALA A 13 -0.39 -11.18 13.92
C ALA A 13 0.08 -10.97 12.48
N PRO A 14 0.02 -11.99 11.62
CA PRO A 14 0.49 -11.86 10.25
C PRO A 14 -0.19 -10.65 9.65
N ILE A 15 0.61 -9.68 9.17
CA ILE A 15 0.13 -8.49 8.48
C ILE A 15 -0.96 -8.97 7.53
N LYS A 16 -2.20 -8.61 7.83
CA LYS A 16 -3.38 -9.21 7.20
C LYS A 16 -3.25 -8.89 5.72
N LYS A 17 -2.82 -9.87 4.93
CA LYS A 17 -2.44 -9.63 3.54
C LYS A 17 -3.69 -9.11 2.83
N CYS A 18 -3.68 -7.84 2.46
CA CYS A 18 -4.82 -7.23 1.78
C CYS A 18 -4.84 -7.77 0.36
N LYS A 19 -5.73 -8.74 0.09
CA LYS A 19 -5.94 -9.31 -1.23
C LYS A 19 -7.00 -8.49 -1.94
N LEU A 20 -6.67 -7.97 -3.12
CA LEU A 20 -7.60 -7.21 -3.96
C LEU A 20 -8.18 -8.13 -5.03
N SER A 21 -9.49 -8.34 -4.99
CA SER A 21 -10.20 -9.17 -5.98
C SER A 21 -11.15 -8.33 -6.83
N THR A 22 -11.57 -7.17 -6.34
CA THR A 22 -12.52 -6.28 -7.00
C THR A 22 -12.08 -4.82 -6.93
N SER A 23 -12.65 -3.98 -7.80
CA SER A 23 -12.47 -2.52 -7.74
C SER A 23 -12.98 -1.91 -6.42
N LYS A 24 -14.00 -2.52 -5.81
CA LYS A 24 -14.51 -2.13 -4.49
C LYS A 24 -13.45 -2.31 -3.40
N ASP A 25 -12.64 -3.37 -3.46
CA ASP A 25 -11.56 -3.59 -2.49
C ASP A 25 -10.50 -2.48 -2.57
N VAL A 26 -10.20 -2.02 -3.79
CA VAL A 26 -9.29 -0.88 -4.01
C VAL A 26 -9.88 0.40 -3.42
N TYR A 27 -11.17 0.65 -3.64
CA TYR A 27 -11.87 1.79 -3.06
C TYR A 27 -11.85 1.74 -1.54
N ASP A 28 -12.23 0.62 -0.93
CA ASP A 28 -12.30 0.47 0.52
C ASP A 28 -10.90 0.64 1.18
N LEU A 29 -9.83 0.23 0.47
CA LEU A 29 -8.45 0.42 0.88
C LEU A 29 -8.01 1.89 0.82
N LEU A 30 -8.27 2.58 -0.30
CA LEU A 30 -7.76 3.94 -0.54
C LEU A 30 -8.64 5.03 0.04
N TYR A 31 -9.96 4.83 0.11
CA TYR A 31 -10.94 5.87 0.38
C TYR A 31 -10.61 6.66 1.65
N LYS A 32 -10.25 5.97 2.74
CA LYS A 32 -9.89 6.62 4.01
C LYS A 32 -8.71 7.59 3.87
N ARG A 33 -7.77 7.32 2.97
CA ARG A 33 -6.58 8.13 2.73
C ARG A 33 -6.83 9.25 1.70
N ILE A 34 -7.56 8.95 0.63
CA ILE A 34 -7.75 9.91 -0.48
C ILE A 34 -8.89 10.90 -0.26
N ARG A 35 -9.89 10.57 0.56
CA ARG A 35 -11.09 11.43 0.76
C ARG A 35 -10.81 12.83 1.33
N LYS A 36 -9.61 13.07 1.86
CA LYS A 36 -9.20 14.36 2.47
C LYS A 36 -8.16 15.10 1.63
N LEU A 37 -7.82 14.60 0.45
CA LEU A 37 -6.85 15.24 -0.43
C LEU A 37 -7.52 16.41 -1.16
N ASP A 38 -6.84 17.55 -1.20
CA ASP A 38 -7.33 18.79 -1.82
C ASP A 38 -7.02 18.88 -3.33
N ARG A 39 -6.18 17.96 -3.82
CA ARG A 39 -5.66 17.91 -5.20
C ARG A 39 -5.85 16.52 -5.79
N GLU A 40 -5.79 16.44 -7.11
CA GLU A 40 -5.75 15.17 -7.84
C GLU A 40 -4.46 14.42 -7.51
N HIS A 41 -4.55 13.11 -7.28
CA HIS A 41 -3.42 12.24 -6.97
C HIS A 41 -3.49 10.98 -7.82
N PHE A 42 -2.37 10.62 -8.46
CA PHE A 42 -2.25 9.39 -9.24
C PHE A 42 -1.43 8.35 -8.46
N PHE A 43 -2.04 7.20 -8.13
CA PHE A 43 -1.40 6.15 -7.34
C PHE A 43 -1.17 4.88 -8.16
N VAL A 44 -0.09 4.15 -7.82
CA VAL A 44 0.19 2.79 -8.30
C VAL A 44 0.22 1.84 -7.11
N ILE A 45 -0.52 0.73 -7.22
CA ILE A 45 -0.58 -0.33 -6.20
C ILE A 45 0.06 -1.60 -6.77
N PRO A 46 1.36 -1.85 -6.52
CA PRO A 46 1.98 -3.11 -6.91
C PRO A 46 1.35 -4.28 -6.15
N LEU A 47 1.02 -5.34 -6.91
CA LEU A 47 0.43 -6.57 -6.39
C LEU A 47 1.38 -7.76 -6.62
N THR A 48 1.33 -8.72 -5.71
CA THR A 48 1.89 -10.06 -5.94
C THR A 48 1.05 -10.83 -6.96
N ALA A 49 1.56 -11.94 -7.49
CA ALA A 49 0.83 -12.86 -8.36
C ALA A 49 -0.46 -13.46 -7.75
N LYS A 50 -0.66 -13.33 -6.43
CA LYS A 50 -1.89 -13.74 -5.72
C LYS A 50 -2.78 -12.55 -5.34
N ASN A 51 -2.57 -11.39 -5.97
CA ASN A 51 -3.25 -10.12 -5.74
C ASN A 51 -3.11 -9.52 -4.34
N HIS A 52 -2.08 -9.90 -3.60
CA HIS A 52 -1.78 -9.23 -2.33
C HIS A 52 -1.05 -7.91 -2.60
N VAL A 53 -1.46 -6.85 -1.91
CA VAL A 53 -0.82 -5.54 -1.94
C VAL A 53 0.60 -5.64 -1.39
N ILE A 54 1.56 -5.17 -2.20
CA ILE A 54 2.97 -5.03 -1.80
C ILE A 54 3.20 -3.63 -1.22
N GLY A 55 2.53 -2.62 -1.78
CA GLY A 55 2.60 -1.23 -1.33
C GLY A 55 1.62 -0.33 -2.08
N ILE A 56 1.64 0.97 -1.76
CA ILE A 56 0.87 2.02 -2.43
C ILE A 56 1.83 3.17 -2.68
N ASN A 57 2.05 3.54 -3.94
CA ASN A 57 2.96 4.61 -4.31
C ASN A 57 2.20 5.78 -4.95
N LEU A 58 2.52 7.01 -4.53
CA LEU A 58 2.02 8.23 -5.17
C LEU A 58 2.97 8.61 -6.30
N VAL A 59 2.45 8.64 -7.53
CA VAL A 59 3.24 8.91 -8.74
C VAL A 59 3.14 10.39 -9.13
N SER A 60 2.00 11.04 -8.91
CA SER A 60 1.83 12.47 -9.18
C SER A 60 0.74 13.10 -8.32
N MET A 61 0.86 14.39 -8.03
CA MET A 61 -0.11 15.21 -7.29
C MET A 61 -0.31 16.56 -8.02
N GLY A 62 -1.53 16.86 -8.45
CA GLY A 62 -1.91 18.07 -9.21
C GLY A 62 -2.51 17.79 -10.59
N SER A 63 -2.98 18.84 -11.27
CA SER A 63 -3.57 18.75 -12.61
C SER A 63 -2.52 18.33 -13.65
N LEU A 64 -2.87 17.28 -14.38
CA LEU A 64 -2.11 16.58 -15.42
C LEU A 64 -1.35 17.52 -16.38
N THR A 65 -0.08 17.80 -16.09
CA THR A 65 0.85 18.37 -17.09
C THR A 65 2.01 17.41 -17.30
N SER A 66 1.81 16.53 -18.29
CA SER A 66 2.85 15.99 -19.15
C SER A 66 3.97 15.13 -18.51
N SER A 67 3.84 13.82 -18.77
CA SER A 67 4.91 12.98 -19.34
C SER A 67 6.23 12.77 -18.58
N VAL A 68 6.21 12.04 -17.46
CA VAL A 68 7.31 11.09 -17.13
C VAL A 68 6.76 9.87 -16.38
N VAL A 69 5.88 9.08 -17.01
CA VAL A 69 5.75 7.66 -16.62
C VAL A 69 6.75 6.92 -17.49
N HIS A 70 8.02 6.98 -17.10
CA HIS A 70 9.06 6.22 -17.77
C HIS A 70 8.94 4.75 -17.35
N THR A 71 8.26 3.94 -18.16
CA THR A 71 8.46 2.47 -18.13
C THR A 71 9.85 2.19 -18.71
N MET A 72 10.91 2.33 -17.92
CA MET A 72 12.13 1.60 -18.15
C MET A 72 12.46 0.81 -16.91
N ILE A 73 12.18 -0.50 -16.98
CA ILE A 73 13.12 -1.45 -16.43
C ILE A 73 14.24 -1.54 -17.47
N SER A 74 15.32 -0.80 -17.24
CA SER A 74 16.60 -1.02 -17.91
C SER A 74 17.57 -1.40 -16.83
N THR A 75 17.87 -2.70 -16.76
CA THR A 75 19.15 -3.36 -16.46
C THR A 75 18.83 -4.79 -16.04
#